data_AF-A0A9P3BWH1-F1
#
_entry.id   AF-A0A9P3BWH1-F1
#
_cell.length_a   1.000
_cell.length_b   1.000
_cell.length_c   1.000
_cell.angle_alpha   90.00
_cell.angle_beta   90.00
_cell.angle_gamma   90.00
#
_symmetry.space_group_name_H-M   'P 1'
#
loop_
_entity.id
_entity.type
_entity.pdbx_description
1 polymer ?
#
loop_
_entity_poly.entity_id
_entity_poly.type
_entity_poly.pdbx_seq_one_letter_code
_entity_poly.pdbx_strand_id
1 'polypeptide(L)' 'MSDTIQELADIPRDFLRDGMLFVRRCTKPDKREFIKISQAVGMGFIIMGGQFSYL' A
#
# COMPACT_ATOMS: atom_id res chain seq x y z
N MET A 1 -10.45 -7.96 -35.24
CA MET A 1 -10.70 -7.03 -34.10
C MET A 1 -10.64 -7.75 -32.74
N SER A 2 -10.16 -8.99 -32.66
CA SER A 2 -9.92 -9.74 -31.42
C SER A 2 -8.45 -9.72 -30.99
N ASP A 3 -7.51 -9.69 -31.94
CA ASP A 3 -6.07 -9.77 -31.68
C ASP A 3 -5.53 -8.58 -30.88
N THR A 4 -6.08 -7.39 -31.09
CA THR A 4 -5.67 -6.16 -30.39
C THR A 4 -6.11 -6.17 -28.92
N ILE A 5 -7.25 -6.78 -28.60
CA ILE A 5 -7.76 -6.87 -27.22
C ILE A 5 -6.98 -7.92 -26.43
N GLN A 6 -6.52 -9.00 -27.08
CA GLN A 6 -5.65 -9.99 -26.45
C GLN A 6 -4.26 -9.42 -26.17
N GLU A 7 -3.66 -8.67 -27.11
CA GLU A 7 -2.37 -8.01 -26.89
C GLU A 7 -2.45 -6.95 -25.78
N LEU A 8 -3.52 -6.14 -25.76
CA LEU A 8 -3.74 -5.13 -24.71
C LEU A 8 -4.03 -5.76 -23.34
N ALA A 9 -4.48 -7.01 -23.29
CA ALA A 9 -4.74 -7.76 -22.05
C ALA A 9 -3.48 -8.45 -21.48
N ASP A 10 -2.46 -8.73 -22.30
CA ASP A 10 -1.18 -9.27 -21.81
C ASP A 10 -0.35 -8.20 -21.08
N ILE A 11 -0.41 -6.94 -21.54
CA ILE A 11 0.28 -5.79 -20.92
C ILE A 11 -0.05 -5.62 -19.42
N PRO A 12 -1.31 -5.56 -18.97
CA PRO A 12 -1.63 -5.46 -17.55
C PRO A 12 -1.25 -6.73 -16.78
N ARG A 13 -1.23 -7.89 -17.45
CA ARG A 13 -0.86 -9.17 -16.83
C ARG A 13 0.62 -9.21 -16.48
N ASP A 14 1.48 -8.81 -17.42
CA ASP A 14 2.92 -8.68 -17.19
C ASP A 14 3.21 -7.59 -16.15
N PHE A 15 2.50 -6.46 -16.18
CA PHE A 15 2.64 -5.40 -15.16
C PHE A 15 2.29 -5.88 -13.74
N LEU A 16 1.21 -6.64 -13.58
CA LEU A 16 0.84 -7.24 -12.29
C LEU A 16 1.87 -8.28 -11.84
N ARG A 17 2.40 -9.09 -12.76
CA ARG A 17 3.45 -10.07 -12.46
C ARG A 17 4.70 -9.38 -11.94
N ASP A 18 5.15 -8.34 -12.63
CA ASP A 18 6.34 -7.58 -12.27
C ASP A 18 6.13 -6.76 -10.98
N GLY A 19 4.93 -6.19 -10.80
CA GLY A 19 4.52 -5.55 -9.55
C GLY A 19 4.54 -6.51 -8.36
N MET A 20 4.08 -7.75 -8.53
CA MET A 20 4.16 -8.77 -7.48
C MET A 20 5.61 -9.16 -7.15
N LEU A 21 6.47 -9.29 -8.17
CA LEU A 21 7.89 -9.58 -7.96
C LEU A 21 8.59 -8.43 -7.22
N PHE A 22 8.23 -7.18 -7.54
CA PHE A 22 8.73 -6.00 -6.84
C PHE A 22 8.33 -6.01 -5.36
N VAL A 23 7.04 -6.18 -5.05
CA VAL A 23 6.54 -6.23 -3.66
C VAL A 23 7.19 -7.37 -2.86
N ARG A 24 7.49 -8.50 -3.50
CA ARG A 24 8.20 -9.63 -2.86
C ARG A 24 9.66 -9.32 -2.53
N ARG A 25 10.31 -8.41 -3.26
CA ARG A 25 11.69 -7.96 -2.96
C ARG A 25 11.79 -6.91 -1.87
N CYS A 26 10.68 -6.23 -1.54
CA CYS A 26 10.67 -5.26 -0.46
C CYS A 26 10.84 -5.94 0.91
N THR A 27 11.65 -5.34 1.78
CA THR A 27 11.76 -5.76 3.18
C THR A 27 10.46 -5.44 3.90
N LYS A 28 9.73 -6.47 4.32
CA LYS A 28 8.49 -6.29 5.09
C LYS A 28 8.83 -5.93 6.53
N PRO A 29 8.15 -4.94 7.11
CA PRO A 29 8.39 -4.55 8.50
C PRO A 29 8.07 -5.72 9.44
N ASP A 30 8.89 -5.89 10.47
CA ASP A 30 8.60 -6.85 11.53
C ASP A 30 7.43 -6.36 12.40
N LYS A 31 6.81 -7.28 13.16
CA LYS A 31 5.72 -6.96 14.10
C LYS A 31 6.08 -5.81 15.03
N ARG A 32 7.34 -5.72 15.49
CA ARG A 32 7.80 -4.66 16.39
C ARG A 32 7.82 -3.29 15.73
N GLU A 33 8.25 -3.22 14.46
CA GLU A 33 8.29 -1.97 13.70
C GLU A 33 6.86 -1.48 13.38
N PHE A 34 5.99 -2.41 12.99
CA PHE A 34 4.59 -2.11 12.73
C PHE A 34 3.88 -1.52 13.95
N ILE A 35 4.11 -2.09 15.15
CA ILE A 35 3.51 -1.59 16.40
C ILE A 35 3.99 -0.17 16.71
N LYS A 36 5.30 0.12 16.57
CA LYS A 36 5.84 1.47 16.82
C LYS A 36 5.23 2.51 15.88
N ILE A 37 5.14 2.20 14.58
CA ILE A 37 4.57 3.10 13.59
C ILE A 37 3.07 3.30 13.87
N SER A 38 2.34 2.22 14.14
CA SER A 38 0.91 2.27 14.46
C SER A 38 0.61 3.09 15.71
N GLN A 39 1.46 3.00 16.74
CA GLN A 39 1.35 3.83 17.94
C GLN A 39 1.56 5.32 17.64
N ALA A 40 2.60 5.65 16.86
CA ALA A 40 2.87 7.04 16.47
C ALA A 40 1.72 7.63 15.63
N VAL A 41 1.22 6.88 14.64
CA VAL A 41 0.08 7.29 13.80
C VAL A 41 -1.19 7.41 14.63
N GLY A 42 -1.46 6.47 15.53
CA GLY A 42 -2.62 6.50 16.43
C GLY A 42 -2.61 7.72 17.36
N MET A 43 -1.45 8.05 17.95
CA MET A 43 -1.31 9.27 18.76
C MET A 43 -1.52 10.54 17.94
N GLY A 44 -0.97 10.61 16.72
CA GLY A 44 -1.19 11.74 15.82
C GLY A 44 -2.67 11.92 15.45
N PHE A 45 -3.39 10.83 15.19
CA PHE A 45 -4.82 10.88 14.91
C PHE A 45 -5.64 11.35 16.11
N ILE A 46 -5.32 10.87 17.32
CA ILE A 46 -5.99 11.29 18.55
C ILE A 46 -5.74 12.77 18.84
N ILE A 47 -4.50 13.25 18.69
CA ILE A 47 -4.15 14.66 18.95
C ILE A 47 -4.85 15.58 17.96
N MET A 48 -4.81 15.27 16.66
CA MET A 48 -5.44 16.10 15.63
C MET A 48 -6.97 16.04 15.69
N GLY A 49 -7.56 14.85 15.84
CA GLY A 49 -9.02 14.68 15.97
C GLY A 49 -9.56 15.25 17.28
N GLY A 50 -8.81 15.12 18.37
CA GLY A 50 -9.12 15.71 19.66
C GLY A 50 -9.11 17.24 19.58
N GLN A 51 -8.05 17.84 19.04
CA GLN A 51 -7.97 19.29 18.81
C GLN A 51 -9.17 19.84 18.02
N PHE A 52 -9.62 19.13 16.98
CA PHE A 52 -10.78 19.56 16.18
C PHE A 52 -12.11 19.51 16.96
N SER A 53 -12.23 18.66 17.98
CA SER A 53 -13.47 18.55 18.78
C SER A 53 -13.63 19.62 19.87
N TYR A 54 -12.57 20.33 20.23
CA TYR A 54 -12.59 21.36 21.29
C TYR A 54 -12.63 22.79 20.75
N LEU A 55 -12.67 22.98 19.42
CA LEU A 55 -12.90 24.25 18.73
C LEU A 55 -14.37 24.38 18.33
#